data_AF-A0A2B4SDE6-F1
#
_entry.id   AF-A0A2B4SDE6-F1
#
_cell.length_a   1.000
_cell.length_b   1.000
_cell.length_c   1.000
_cell.angle_alpha   90.00
_cell.angle_beta   90.00
_cell.angle_gamma   90.00
#
_symmetry.space_group_name_H-M   'P 1'
#
loop_
_entity.id
_entity.type
_entity.pdbx_description
1 polymer ?
#
loop_
_entity_poly.entity_id
_entity_poly.type
_entity_poly.pdbx_seq_one_letter_code
_entity_poly.pdbx_strand_id
1 'polypeptide(L)'
;MRAVELASEKGASSWLTVIPMKDLGYNLSKREFRDAIKIRYGWEISDLPKTSVCGDFFDVDHAMICRRGGFVIQRHNELRDLEADPLRIVSSDVEVESILQQMTGETLNRGANRAPDARLDIHAQGFWERQRSAFFDVRVCHPNAESYREKTPEQVYRQHESEKTRRYANRVMEVEHGTFTPLIFSTTGGMGTECKIYHKRLAEASVILSLEQ
;
A
#
# COMPACT_ATOMS: atom_id res chain seq x y z
N MET A 1 -16.59 -18.13 -1.36
CA MET A 1 -16.40 -17.54 -2.70
C MET A 1 -15.41 -16.37 -2.57
N ARG A 2 -14.13 -16.65 -2.26
CA ARG A 2 -13.11 -15.64 -1.87
C ARG A 2 -12.89 -14.56 -2.94
N ALA A 3 -12.88 -14.95 -4.21
CA ALA A 3 -12.73 -14.00 -5.32
C ALA A 3 -13.85 -12.94 -5.34
N VAL A 4 -15.10 -13.33 -5.06
CA VAL A 4 -16.24 -12.40 -5.01
C VAL A 4 -16.17 -11.51 -3.77
N GLU A 5 -15.77 -12.06 -2.62
CA GLU A 5 -15.55 -11.28 -1.39
C GLU A 5 -14.52 -10.16 -1.62
N LEU A 6 -13.34 -10.51 -2.15
CA LEU A 6 -12.28 -9.56 -2.49
C LEU A 6 -12.70 -8.55 -3.56
N ALA A 7 -13.44 -9.00 -4.57
CA ALA A 7 -13.97 -8.14 -5.62
C ALA A 7 -15.01 -7.13 -5.11
N SER A 8 -15.71 -7.46 -4.02
CA SER A 8 -16.76 -6.64 -3.41
C SER A 8 -16.22 -5.58 -2.46
N GLU A 9 -14.92 -5.59 -2.15
CA GLU A 9 -14.31 -4.56 -1.32
C GLU A 9 -14.47 -3.17 -1.96
N LYS A 10 -14.72 -2.16 -1.13
CA LYS A 10 -14.87 -0.78 -1.58
C LYS A 10 -13.61 -0.36 -2.36
N GLY A 11 -13.79 0.07 -3.61
CA GLY A 11 -12.70 0.50 -4.49
C GLY A 11 -12.12 -0.60 -5.39
N ALA A 12 -12.27 -1.88 -5.02
CA ALA A 12 -11.69 -3.01 -5.76
C ALA A 12 -12.24 -3.19 -7.18
N SER A 13 -13.44 -2.65 -7.45
CA SER A 13 -14.10 -2.68 -8.76
C SER A 13 -14.01 -1.36 -9.53
N SER A 14 -13.47 -0.29 -8.96
CA SER A 14 -13.58 1.05 -9.55
C SER A 14 -12.97 1.14 -10.94
N TRP A 15 -11.87 0.42 -11.20
CA TRP A 15 -11.21 0.37 -12.50
C TRP A 15 -12.09 -0.19 -13.64
N LEU A 16 -13.20 -0.86 -13.33
CA LEU A 16 -14.18 -1.34 -14.32
C LEU A 16 -15.23 -0.29 -14.70
N THR A 17 -15.46 0.70 -13.84
CA THR A 17 -16.55 1.66 -13.98
C THR A 17 -16.07 3.09 -14.24
N VAL A 18 -14.79 3.38 -13.99
CA VAL A 18 -14.20 4.70 -14.27
C VAL A 18 -13.83 4.85 -15.74
N ILE A 19 -13.87 6.09 -16.22
CA ILE A 19 -13.40 6.44 -17.56
C ILE A 19 -11.86 6.39 -17.54
N PRO A 20 -11.21 5.61 -18.42
CA PRO A 20 -9.75 5.55 -18.45
C PRO A 20 -9.17 6.89 -18.94
N MET A 21 -8.32 7.50 -18.13
CA MET A 21 -7.65 8.77 -18.45
C MET A 21 -6.33 8.51 -19.17
N LYS A 22 -6.32 8.72 -20.49
CA LYS A 22 -5.14 8.50 -21.33
C LYS A 22 -3.95 9.40 -20.95
N ASP A 23 -4.23 10.65 -20.60
CA ASP A 23 -3.19 11.64 -20.28
C ASP A 23 -2.44 11.31 -18.99
N LEU A 24 -3.03 10.46 -18.12
CA LEU A 24 -2.40 9.95 -16.90
C LEU A 24 -1.84 8.53 -17.08
N GLY A 25 -1.88 7.96 -18.29
CA GLY A 25 -1.40 6.60 -18.56
C GLY A 25 -2.29 5.49 -18.00
N TYR A 26 -3.53 5.79 -17.56
CA TYR A 26 -4.44 4.81 -16.96
C TYR A 26 -5.27 4.01 -17.98
N ASN A 27 -4.96 4.12 -19.27
CA ASN A 27 -5.61 3.35 -20.32
C ASN A 27 -4.97 1.96 -20.47
N LEU A 28 -5.75 0.91 -20.24
CA LEU A 28 -5.33 -0.46 -20.50
C LEU A 28 -5.49 -0.82 -21.99
N SER A 29 -4.52 -1.55 -22.55
CA SER A 29 -4.68 -2.22 -23.83
C SER A 29 -5.74 -3.33 -23.75
N LYS A 30 -6.20 -3.81 -24.91
CA LYS A 30 -7.15 -4.93 -25.00
C LYS A 30 -6.65 -6.19 -24.28
N ARG A 31 -5.33 -6.42 -24.26
CA ARG A 31 -4.73 -7.57 -23.59
C ARG A 31 -4.72 -7.35 -22.08
N GLU A 32 -4.21 -6.22 -21.62
CA GLU A 32 -4.13 -5.89 -20.19
C GLU A 32 -5.52 -5.91 -19.53
N PHE A 33 -6.54 -5.36 -20.19
CA PHE A 33 -7.91 -5.40 -19.66
C PHE A 33 -8.42 -6.84 -19.50
N ARG A 34 -8.22 -7.69 -20.51
CA ARG A 34 -8.64 -9.11 -20.45
C ARG A 34 -7.87 -9.88 -19.39
N ASP A 35 -6.57 -9.67 -19.30
CA ASP A 35 -5.72 -10.32 -18.30
C ASP A 35 -6.10 -9.86 -16.89
N ALA A 36 -6.39 -8.57 -16.68
CA ALA A 36 -6.87 -8.04 -15.40
C ALA A 36 -8.22 -8.65 -14.97
N ILE A 37 -9.16 -8.85 -15.91
CA ILE A 37 -10.41 -9.57 -15.65
C ILE A 37 -10.14 -11.02 -15.25
N LYS A 38 -9.26 -11.71 -15.96
CA LYS A 38 -8.90 -13.10 -15.64
C LYS A 38 -8.25 -13.21 -14.26
N ILE A 39 -7.29 -12.34 -13.94
CA ILE A 39 -6.64 -12.25 -12.62
C ILE A 39 -7.70 -12.03 -11.53
N ARG A 40 -8.63 -11.10 -11.75
CA ARG A 40 -9.70 -10.78 -10.79
C ARG A 40 -10.55 -11.99 -10.41
N TYR A 41 -10.93 -12.80 -11.39
CA TYR A 41 -11.81 -13.95 -11.19
C TYR A 41 -11.07 -15.27 -11.03
N GLY A 42 -9.73 -15.26 -11.02
CA GLY A 42 -8.91 -16.47 -10.96
C GLY A 42 -9.08 -17.36 -12.20
N TRP A 43 -9.38 -16.77 -13.36
CA TRP A 43 -9.48 -17.49 -14.62
C TRP A 43 -8.10 -17.73 -15.23
N GLU A 44 -7.99 -18.81 -16.00
CA GLU A 44 -6.74 -19.17 -16.67
C GLU A 44 -6.32 -18.13 -17.71
N ILE A 45 -5.06 -17.69 -17.60
CA ILE A 45 -4.40 -16.83 -18.58
C ILE A 45 -3.59 -17.74 -19.50
N SER A 46 -3.92 -17.73 -20.79
CA SER A 46 -3.16 -18.46 -21.80
C SER A 46 -1.81 -17.78 -22.02
N ASP A 47 -0.85 -18.54 -22.55
CA ASP A 47 0.44 -17.99 -23.02
C ASP A 47 1.30 -17.36 -21.91
N LEU A 48 1.11 -17.78 -20.66
CA LEU A 48 2.04 -17.45 -19.58
C LEU A 48 3.35 -18.26 -19.74
N PRO A 49 4.51 -17.66 -19.39
CA PRO A 49 5.74 -18.43 -19.21
C PRO A 49 5.48 -19.59 -18.24
N LYS A 50 6.15 -20.73 -18.44
CA LYS A 50 6.03 -21.89 -17.51
C LYS A 50 6.84 -21.71 -16.23
N THR A 51 7.89 -20.90 -16.30
CA THR A 51 8.88 -20.75 -15.24
C THR A 51 9.13 -19.28 -14.97
N SER A 52 9.19 -18.93 -13.70
CA SER A 52 9.44 -17.58 -13.22
C SER A 52 10.94 -17.30 -13.13
N VAL A 53 11.32 -16.02 -12.97
CA VAL A 53 12.72 -15.60 -12.77
C VAL A 53 13.35 -16.24 -11.52
N CYS A 54 12.56 -16.67 -10.53
CA CYS A 54 13.11 -17.38 -9.36
C CYS A 54 13.34 -18.88 -9.57
N GLY A 55 12.90 -19.45 -10.70
CA GLY A 55 13.01 -20.87 -11.02
C GLY A 55 11.76 -21.70 -10.69
N ASP A 56 10.81 -21.13 -9.95
CA ASP A 56 9.54 -21.80 -9.61
C ASP A 56 8.54 -21.72 -10.77
N PHE A 57 7.50 -22.57 -10.72
CA PHE A 57 6.36 -22.53 -11.63
C PHE A 57 5.72 -21.14 -11.64
N PHE A 58 5.39 -20.65 -12.84
CA PHE A 58 4.81 -19.31 -12.99
C PHE A 58 3.30 -19.41 -13.16
N ASP A 59 2.59 -19.05 -12.11
CA ASP A 59 1.17 -18.74 -12.13
C ASP A 59 0.93 -17.30 -11.63
N VAL A 60 -0.34 -16.89 -11.63
CA VAL A 60 -0.75 -15.55 -11.19
C VAL A 60 -0.39 -15.33 -9.72
N ASP A 61 -0.70 -16.29 -8.84
CA ASP A 61 -0.50 -16.13 -7.41
C ASP A 61 0.99 -15.99 -7.07
N HIS A 62 1.84 -16.80 -7.73
CA HIS A 62 3.29 -16.69 -7.64
C HIS A 62 3.80 -15.35 -8.17
N ALA A 63 3.30 -14.86 -9.31
CA ALA A 63 3.65 -13.54 -9.83
C ALA A 63 3.28 -12.40 -8.85
N MET A 64 2.26 -12.60 -8.00
CA MET A 64 1.85 -11.61 -7.00
C MET A 64 2.75 -11.60 -5.76
N ILE A 65 3.49 -12.68 -5.47
CA ILE A 65 4.31 -12.81 -4.25
C ILE A 65 5.81 -12.99 -4.53
N CYS A 66 6.21 -13.24 -5.77
CA CYS A 66 7.59 -13.54 -6.13
C CYS A 66 8.50 -12.33 -5.87
N ARG A 67 9.46 -12.52 -4.96
CA ARG A 67 10.44 -11.48 -4.58
C ARG A 67 11.49 -11.21 -5.66
N ARG A 68 11.73 -12.17 -6.57
CA ARG A 68 12.71 -12.02 -7.67
C ARG A 68 12.09 -11.54 -8.98
N GLY A 69 10.76 -11.56 -9.09
CA GLY A 69 10.03 -11.18 -10.31
C GLY A 69 9.85 -9.67 -10.50
N GLY A 70 10.28 -8.85 -9.54
CA GLY A 70 10.20 -7.38 -9.62
C GLY A 70 8.81 -6.78 -9.34
N PHE A 71 7.73 -7.49 -9.67
CA PHE A 71 6.36 -6.96 -9.53
C PHE A 71 5.98 -6.50 -8.13
N VAL A 72 6.48 -7.18 -7.08
CA VAL A 72 6.21 -6.77 -5.69
C VAL A 72 6.80 -5.38 -5.40
N ILE A 73 8.03 -5.12 -5.85
CA ILE A 73 8.72 -3.85 -5.65
C ILE A 73 8.07 -2.77 -6.51
N GLN A 74 7.76 -3.09 -7.77
CA GLN A 74 7.08 -2.15 -8.67
C GLN A 74 5.76 -1.68 -8.08
N ARG A 75 4.85 -2.60 -7.71
CA ARG A 75 3.56 -2.24 -7.10
C ARG A 75 3.71 -1.41 -5.84
N HIS A 76 4.70 -1.72 -5.01
CA HIS A 76 4.98 -0.96 -3.80
C HIS A 76 5.38 0.48 -4.11
N ASN A 77 6.35 0.67 -5.01
CA ASN A 77 6.85 1.99 -5.35
C ASN A 77 5.79 2.84 -6.05
N GLU A 78 5.05 2.25 -7.00
CA GLU A 78 3.93 2.92 -7.67
C GLU A 78 2.88 3.40 -6.68
N LEU A 79 2.50 2.56 -5.69
CA LEU A 79 1.55 2.98 -4.64
C LEU A 79 2.15 4.03 -3.71
N ARG A 80 3.39 3.89 -3.28
CA ARG A 80 4.06 4.90 -2.45
C ARG A 80 4.07 6.27 -3.13
N ASP A 81 4.46 6.30 -4.40
CA ASP A 81 4.57 7.54 -5.15
C ASP A 81 3.17 8.13 -5.44
N LEU A 82 2.18 7.28 -5.77
CA LEU A 82 0.79 7.67 -5.94
C LEU A 82 0.17 8.27 -4.66
N GLU A 83 0.46 7.71 -3.48
CA GLU A 83 -0.06 8.22 -2.21
C GLU A 83 0.66 9.51 -1.77
N ALA A 84 1.94 9.68 -2.14
CA ALA A 84 2.71 10.88 -1.81
C ALA A 84 2.28 12.11 -2.62
N ASP A 85 1.83 11.94 -3.87
CA ASP A 85 1.44 13.05 -4.74
C ASP A 85 0.28 13.90 -4.18
N PRO A 86 -0.86 13.33 -3.76
CA PRO A 86 -1.91 14.08 -3.10
C PRO A 86 -1.47 14.73 -1.78
N LEU A 87 -0.56 14.10 -1.03
CA LEU A 87 -0.02 14.67 0.21
C LEU A 87 0.71 15.98 -0.04
N ARG A 88 1.42 16.13 -1.17
CA ARG A 88 2.10 17.39 -1.55
C ARG A 88 1.13 18.55 -1.75
N ILE A 89 -0.14 18.25 -2.02
CA ILE A 89 -1.20 19.25 -2.16
C ILE A 89 -1.73 19.63 -0.77
N VAL A 90 -1.91 18.64 0.11
CA VAL A 90 -2.62 18.83 1.40
C VAL A 90 -1.74 19.03 2.63
N SER A 91 -0.43 18.88 2.50
CA SER A 91 0.52 18.89 3.61
C SER A 91 1.82 19.57 3.22
N SER A 92 2.56 20.04 4.22
CA SER A 92 3.89 20.62 4.01
C SER A 92 4.96 19.56 4.21
N ASP A 93 6.17 19.83 3.69
CA ASP A 93 7.35 19.00 3.95
C ASP A 93 7.10 17.51 3.67
N VAL A 94 6.78 17.19 2.41
CA VAL A 94 6.44 15.82 1.98
C VAL A 94 7.65 15.17 1.36
N GLU A 95 8.13 14.10 1.99
CA GLU A 95 9.29 13.33 1.54
C GLU A 95 8.91 11.88 1.26
N VAL A 96 9.55 11.30 0.24
CA VAL A 96 9.44 9.87 -0.08
C VAL A 96 10.71 9.17 0.37
N GLU A 97 10.56 8.01 1.01
CA GLU A 97 11.66 7.23 1.58
C GLU A 97 12.48 8.05 2.60
N SER A 98 11.79 8.74 3.52
CA SER A 98 12.43 9.60 4.52
C SER A 98 13.23 8.76 5.53
N ILE A 99 14.43 9.25 5.87
CA ILE A 99 15.32 8.59 6.83
C ILE A 99 14.92 9.00 8.24
N LEU A 100 14.76 8.02 9.12
CA LEU A 100 14.51 8.26 10.53
C LEU A 100 15.79 8.70 11.25
N GLN A 101 15.64 9.61 12.20
CA GLN A 101 16.70 10.05 13.10
C GLN A 101 17.35 8.85 13.80
N GLN A 102 18.63 9.04 14.14
CA GLN A 102 19.39 8.07 14.88
C GLN A 102 18.88 8.00 16.32
N MET A 103 18.86 6.78 16.86
CA MET A 103 18.50 6.58 18.25
C MET A 103 19.63 7.05 19.16
N THR A 104 19.30 7.80 20.21
CA THR A 104 20.24 8.37 21.19
C THR A 104 20.12 7.76 22.59
N GLY A 105 19.21 6.81 22.78
CA GLY A 105 19.02 6.11 24.06
C GLY A 105 17.56 5.71 24.35
N GLU A 106 16.66 5.93 23.39
CA GLU A 106 15.24 5.68 23.49
C GLU A 106 14.97 4.17 23.65
N THR A 107 14.09 3.83 24.58
CA THR A 107 13.73 2.43 24.83
C THR A 107 12.57 2.03 23.94
N LEU A 108 12.83 1.16 22.98
CA LEU A 108 11.79 0.68 22.05
C LEU A 108 11.23 -0.69 22.40
N ASN A 109 9.95 -0.91 22.08
CA ASN A 109 9.26 -2.19 22.22
C ASN A 109 9.97 -3.34 21.46
N ARG A 110 9.66 -4.59 21.87
CA ARG A 110 10.18 -5.78 21.19
C ARG A 110 9.64 -5.85 19.75
N GLY A 111 10.56 -5.91 18.79
CA GLY A 111 10.24 -5.99 17.36
C GLY A 111 10.31 -4.66 16.61
N ALA A 112 10.59 -3.55 17.30
CA ALA A 112 10.84 -2.26 16.68
C ALA A 112 12.10 -2.31 15.80
N ASN A 113 12.09 -1.57 14.68
CA ASN A 113 13.25 -1.40 13.84
C ASN A 113 14.24 -0.40 14.46
N ARG A 114 15.41 -0.89 14.88
CA ARG A 114 16.48 -0.11 15.50
C ARG A 114 17.64 0.22 14.56
N ALA A 115 17.48 -0.07 13.26
CA ALA A 115 18.54 0.19 12.28
C ALA A 115 18.83 1.70 12.17
N PRO A 116 20.10 2.14 12.16
CA PRO A 116 20.44 3.55 12.09
C PRO A 116 19.99 4.22 10.78
N ASP A 117 19.84 3.43 9.72
CA ASP A 117 19.40 3.82 8.37
C ASP A 117 17.94 3.45 8.11
N ALA A 118 17.11 3.28 9.15
CA ALA A 118 15.70 2.97 8.96
C ALA A 118 14.99 4.08 8.19
N ARG A 119 14.17 3.67 7.22
CA ARG A 119 13.38 4.57 6.38
C ARG A 119 11.91 4.22 6.49
N LEU A 120 11.06 5.22 6.29
CA LEU A 120 9.63 5.04 6.06
C LEU A 120 9.27 5.58 4.69
N ASP A 121 8.24 4.98 4.10
CA ASP A 121 7.96 5.16 2.67
C ASP A 121 7.53 6.59 2.34
N ILE A 122 6.78 7.24 3.25
CA ILE A 122 6.32 8.63 3.08
C ILE A 122 6.36 9.37 4.41
N HIS A 123 6.81 10.61 4.38
CA HIS A 123 6.68 11.60 5.46
C HIS A 123 5.86 12.80 4.95
N ALA A 124 5.03 13.36 5.82
CA ALA A 124 4.29 14.58 5.56
C ALA A 124 4.03 15.32 6.88
N GLN A 125 4.29 16.63 6.92
CA GLN A 125 4.00 17.46 8.08
C GLN A 125 2.59 18.06 8.00
N GLY A 126 1.85 18.03 9.11
CA GLY A 126 0.56 18.71 9.22
C GLY A 126 -0.65 17.87 8.79
N PHE A 127 -0.46 16.63 8.32
CA PHE A 127 -1.55 15.81 7.78
C PHE A 127 -2.60 15.41 8.85
N TRP A 128 -2.12 14.82 9.95
CA TRP A 128 -2.96 14.42 11.08
C TRP A 128 -3.15 15.55 12.10
N GLU A 129 -2.05 16.17 12.49
CA GLU A 129 -2.02 17.24 13.48
C GLU A 129 -1.18 18.39 12.95
N ARG A 130 -1.64 19.63 13.15
CA ARG A 130 -0.96 20.84 12.67
C ARG A 130 0.50 20.86 13.13
N GLN A 131 1.43 21.06 12.18
CA GLN A 131 2.88 21.14 12.41
C GLN A 131 3.56 19.85 12.93
N ARG A 132 2.81 18.75 13.11
CA ARG A 132 3.39 17.47 13.52
C ARG A 132 3.70 16.60 12.31
N SER A 133 4.83 15.91 12.35
CA SER A 133 5.21 14.92 11.32
C SER A 133 4.30 13.70 11.38
N ALA A 134 3.80 13.30 10.20
CA ALA A 134 3.10 12.04 9.98
C ALA A 134 3.94 11.17 9.06
N PHE A 135 4.11 9.92 9.45
CA PHE A 135 4.86 8.94 8.69
C PHE A 135 3.96 7.78 8.26
N PHE A 136 4.14 7.36 7.01
CA PHE A 136 3.38 6.30 6.38
C PHE A 136 4.31 5.26 5.82
N ASP A 137 3.83 4.02 5.84
CA ASP A 137 4.61 2.86 5.43
C ASP A 137 3.66 1.87 4.76
N VAL A 138 3.90 1.68 3.46
CA VAL A 138 3.08 0.99 2.50
C VAL A 138 3.33 -0.51 2.58
N ARG A 139 2.28 -1.27 2.35
CA ARG A 139 2.38 -2.71 2.09
C ARG A 139 1.29 -3.15 1.14
N VAL A 140 1.71 -3.89 0.12
CA VAL A 140 0.80 -4.61 -0.76
C VAL A 140 0.83 -6.09 -0.39
N CYS A 141 -0.30 -6.64 0.03
CA CYS A 141 -0.46 -8.07 0.28
C CYS A 141 -1.25 -8.73 -0.85
N HIS A 142 -0.92 -10.00 -1.12
CA HIS A 142 -1.71 -10.80 -2.06
C HIS A 142 -2.67 -11.69 -1.26
N PRO A 143 -3.97 -11.40 -1.22
CA PRO A 143 -4.90 -12.09 -0.34
C PRO A 143 -5.15 -13.55 -0.76
N ASN A 144 -4.89 -13.95 -2.01
CA ASN A 144 -5.02 -15.36 -2.42
C ASN A 144 -3.79 -16.21 -2.10
N ALA A 145 -2.74 -15.63 -1.51
CA ALA A 145 -1.57 -16.40 -1.09
C ALA A 145 -1.96 -17.54 -0.14
N GLU A 146 -1.31 -18.69 -0.28
CA GLU A 146 -1.62 -19.91 0.48
C GLU A 146 -1.60 -19.69 2.00
N SER A 147 -0.70 -18.84 2.50
CA SER A 147 -0.61 -18.48 3.93
C SER A 147 -1.84 -17.78 4.50
N TYR A 148 -2.77 -17.33 3.64
CA TYR A 148 -3.99 -16.63 4.02
C TYR A 148 -5.27 -17.41 3.69
N ARG A 149 -5.15 -18.67 3.24
CA ARG A 149 -6.29 -19.51 2.82
C ARG A 149 -7.40 -19.59 3.87
N GLU A 150 -7.05 -19.61 5.14
CA GLU A 150 -7.97 -19.71 6.28
C GLU A 150 -8.31 -18.37 6.94
N LYS A 151 -7.90 -17.24 6.35
CA LYS A 151 -8.10 -15.90 6.91
C LYS A 151 -9.05 -15.08 6.06
N THR A 152 -9.94 -14.32 6.70
CA THR A 152 -10.72 -13.29 6.01
C THR A 152 -9.80 -12.15 5.56
N PRO A 153 -10.19 -11.35 4.54
CA PRO A 153 -9.41 -10.18 4.13
C PRO A 153 -9.11 -9.24 5.30
N GLU A 154 -10.06 -9.00 6.19
CA GLU A 154 -9.91 -8.13 7.37
C GLU A 154 -8.86 -8.67 8.35
N GLN A 155 -8.82 -10.00 8.55
CA GLN A 155 -7.80 -10.62 9.39
C GLN A 155 -6.40 -10.48 8.77
N VAL A 156 -6.28 -10.57 7.45
CA VAL A 156 -5.02 -10.34 6.72
C VAL A 156 -4.57 -8.89 6.88
N TYR A 157 -5.47 -7.92 6.69
CA TYR A 157 -5.14 -6.51 6.87
C TYR A 157 -4.72 -6.20 8.31
N ARG A 158 -5.50 -6.64 9.30
CA ARG A 158 -5.18 -6.43 10.72
C ARG A 158 -3.83 -7.03 11.10
N GLN A 159 -3.51 -8.21 10.59
CA GLN A 159 -2.20 -8.82 10.80
C GLN A 159 -1.08 -7.90 10.29
N HIS A 160 -1.21 -7.40 9.06
CA HIS A 160 -0.18 -6.55 8.47
C HIS A 160 -0.08 -5.16 9.10
N GLU A 161 -1.20 -4.54 9.47
CA GLU A 161 -1.23 -3.29 10.25
C GLU A 161 -0.48 -3.51 11.57
N SER A 162 -0.80 -4.57 12.31
CA SER A 162 -0.16 -4.91 13.59
C SER A 162 1.35 -5.16 13.44
N GLU A 163 1.77 -5.83 12.37
CA GLU A 163 3.18 -6.09 12.08
C GLU A 163 3.97 -4.80 11.81
N LYS A 164 3.43 -3.89 10.99
CA LYS A 164 4.08 -2.61 10.67
C LYS A 164 4.06 -1.66 11.88
N THR A 165 2.93 -1.56 12.58
CA THR A 165 2.81 -0.78 13.84
C THR A 165 3.81 -1.25 14.88
N ARG A 166 3.91 -2.56 15.14
CA ARG A 166 4.90 -3.11 16.08
C ARG A 166 6.34 -2.76 15.68
N ARG A 167 6.61 -2.67 14.38
CA ARG A 167 7.95 -2.41 13.85
C ARG A 167 8.34 -0.93 13.88
N TYR A 168 7.41 -0.02 13.69
CA TYR A 168 7.76 1.39 13.43
C TYR A 168 7.12 2.39 14.37
N ALA A 169 5.89 2.15 14.84
CA ALA A 169 5.11 3.19 15.54
C ALA A 169 5.83 3.72 16.78
N ASN A 170 6.37 2.84 17.63
CA ASN A 170 7.06 3.27 18.83
C ASN A 170 8.34 4.05 18.52
N ARG A 171 9.11 3.67 17.49
CA ARG A 171 10.27 4.48 17.08
C ARG A 171 9.84 5.87 16.62
N VAL A 172 8.81 5.96 15.77
CA VAL A 172 8.29 7.25 15.28
C VAL A 172 7.81 8.14 16.43
N MET A 173 7.15 7.57 17.43
CA MET A 173 6.65 8.33 18.58
C MET A 173 7.78 8.80 19.51
N GLU A 174 8.73 7.91 19.85
CA GLU A 174 9.78 8.21 20.82
C GLU A 174 10.94 9.03 20.23
N VAL A 175 11.26 8.85 18.95
CA VAL A 175 12.42 9.49 18.30
C VAL A 175 11.99 10.70 17.47
N GLU A 176 10.98 10.55 16.60
CA GLU A 176 10.56 11.63 15.69
C GLU A 176 9.51 12.57 16.30
N HIS A 177 8.95 12.20 17.46
CA HIS A 177 7.75 12.83 18.03
C HIS A 177 6.58 12.94 17.02
N GLY A 178 6.54 12.02 16.06
CA GLY A 178 5.58 11.99 14.97
C GLY A 178 4.37 11.10 15.25
N THR A 179 3.60 10.88 14.20
CA THR A 179 2.52 9.88 14.13
C THR A 179 2.86 8.84 13.06
N PHE A 180 2.38 7.61 13.23
CA PHE A 180 2.62 6.51 12.30
C PHE A 180 1.30 5.89 11.84
N THR A 181 1.15 5.72 10.53
CA THR A 181 -0.03 5.06 9.93
C THR A 181 0.39 4.03 8.88
N PRO A 182 0.11 2.73 9.09
CA PRO A 182 0.39 1.71 8.08
C PRO A 182 -0.63 1.78 6.93
N LEU A 183 -0.15 1.87 5.70
CA LEU A 183 -0.98 1.89 4.49
C LEU A 183 -1.01 0.49 3.86
N ILE A 184 -1.98 -0.33 4.27
CA ILE A 184 -2.13 -1.71 3.79
C ILE A 184 -3.11 -1.77 2.63
N PHE A 185 -2.65 -2.30 1.49
CA PHE A 185 -3.42 -2.55 0.28
C PHE A 185 -3.40 -4.04 -0.05
N SER A 186 -4.45 -4.54 -0.70
CA SER A 186 -4.41 -5.84 -1.38
C SER A 186 -4.19 -5.69 -2.88
N THR A 187 -3.57 -6.69 -3.51
CA THR A 187 -3.44 -6.75 -4.98
C THR A 187 -4.79 -6.78 -5.71
N THR A 188 -5.91 -6.99 -5.00
CA THR A 188 -7.27 -6.99 -5.54
C THR A 188 -7.96 -5.63 -5.43
N GLY A 189 -7.29 -4.63 -4.85
CA GLY A 189 -7.81 -3.25 -4.71
C GLY A 189 -8.54 -2.97 -3.39
N GLY A 190 -8.42 -3.86 -2.41
CA GLY A 190 -8.91 -3.65 -1.05
C GLY A 190 -7.90 -2.89 -0.19
N MET A 191 -8.36 -2.38 0.96
CA MET A 191 -7.58 -1.54 1.86
C MET A 191 -7.82 -1.92 3.33
N GLY A 192 -6.78 -1.82 4.14
CA GLY A 192 -6.85 -1.92 5.60
C GLY A 192 -7.67 -0.78 6.23
N THR A 193 -7.94 -0.90 7.52
CA THR A 193 -8.75 0.08 8.27
C THR A 193 -8.03 1.42 8.35
N GLU A 194 -6.75 1.41 8.75
CA GLU A 194 -5.94 2.62 8.89
C GLU A 194 -5.78 3.33 7.54
N CYS A 195 -5.56 2.55 6.47
CA CYS A 195 -5.48 3.07 5.10
C CYS A 195 -6.80 3.73 4.64
N LYS A 196 -7.96 3.17 5.00
CA LYS A 196 -9.27 3.79 4.73
C LYS A 196 -9.47 5.11 5.48
N ILE A 197 -9.01 5.19 6.73
CA ILE A 197 -9.08 6.43 7.54
C ILE A 197 -8.18 7.50 6.92
N TYR A 198 -6.96 7.13 6.52
CA TYR A 198 -6.02 7.98 5.79
C TYR A 198 -6.67 8.56 4.51
N HIS A 199 -7.24 7.72 3.65
CA HIS A 199 -7.90 8.18 2.42
C HIS A 199 -9.08 9.12 2.69
N LYS A 200 -9.86 8.86 3.76
CA LYS A 200 -10.96 9.74 4.16
C LYS A 200 -10.44 11.12 4.55
N ARG A 201 -9.38 11.17 5.37
CA ARG A 201 -8.73 12.43 5.79
C ARG A 201 -8.14 13.18 4.61
N LEU A 202 -7.48 12.47 3.70
CA LEU A 202 -6.90 13.04 2.48
C LEU A 202 -7.97 13.71 1.61
N ALA A 203 -9.13 13.05 1.43
CA ALA A 203 -10.25 13.62 0.71
C ALA A 203 -10.83 14.87 1.39
N GLU A 204 -10.98 14.85 2.72
CA GLU A 204 -11.45 16.01 3.50
C GLU A 204 -10.50 17.21 3.36
N ALA A 205 -9.18 16.98 3.47
CA ALA A 205 -8.18 18.03 3.35
C ALA A 205 -8.12 18.63 1.93
N SER A 206 -8.32 17.80 0.90
CA SER A 206 -8.34 18.25 -0.50
C SER A 206 -9.51 19.18 -0.80
N VAL A 207 -10.69 18.92 -0.20
CA VAL A 207 -11.88 19.77 -0.35
C VAL A 207 -11.68 21.13 0.30
N ILE A 208 -11.07 21.17 1.49
CA ILE A 208 -10.82 22.42 2.23
C ILE A 208 -9.95 23.37 1.39
N LEU A 209 -8.87 22.86 0.80
CA LEU A 209 -7.99 23.68 -0.04
C LEU A 209 -8.65 24.20 -1.30
N SER A 210 -9.60 23.45 -1.86
CA SER A 210 -10.36 23.87 -3.04
C SER A 210 -11.35 25.00 -2.73
N LEU A 211 -11.68 25.23 -1.46
CA LEU A 211 -12.56 26.34 -1.02
C LEU A 211 -11.78 27.61 -0.63
N GLU A 212 -10.47 27.50 -0.43
CA GLU A 212 -9.59 28.61 -0.05
C GLU A 212 -8.87 29.24 -1.26
N GLN A 213 -9.04 28.69 -2.47
CA GLN A 213 -8.54 29.20 -3.75
C GLN A 213 -9.67 29.84 -4.57
#